data_AF-G5B3T2-F1
#
_entry.id   AF-G5B3T2-F1
#
_cell.length_a   1.000
_cell.length_b   1.000
_cell.length_c   1.000
_cell.angle_alpha   90.00
_cell.angle_beta   90.00
_cell.angle_gamma   90.00
#
_symmetry.space_group_name_H-M   'P 1'
#
loop_
_entity.id
_entity.type
_entity.pdbx_description
1 polymer ?
#
loop_
_entity_poly.entity_id
_entity_poly.type
_entity_poly.pdbx_seq_one_letter_code
_entity_poly.pdbx_strand_id
1 'polypeptide(L)'
;MLGSPHKVFYKSEDKMKIHSPSPHKQVPSKCNDYFCNYFTLGVDILFDANTHKVKKFVLHTNYPGHYNFNIYHCCEFKIPLAIKKENEDGQTETCTTYSKWDNIHELLGHPVEKPVILHRSSSPNNTKPFGSTFCFGLQRMIFEIMQNNHIASVTLYGPPRPGAHLRTAELP
;
A
#
# COMPACT_ATOMS: atom_id res chain seq x y z
N MET A 1 -8.82 -18.10 -13.63
CA MET A 1 -8.30 -18.25 -12.25
C MET A 1 -6.83 -17.83 -12.23
N LEU A 2 -6.33 -17.23 -11.14
CA LEU A 2 -4.98 -16.62 -11.04
C LEU A 2 -3.80 -17.62 -10.95
N GLY A 3 -4.06 -18.93 -10.80
CA GLY A 3 -3.01 -19.94 -10.65
C GLY A 3 -2.37 -19.94 -9.25
N SER A 4 -1.29 -20.71 -9.07
CA SER A 4 -0.51 -20.75 -7.83
C SER A 4 0.42 -19.53 -7.69
N PRO A 5 0.61 -19.00 -6.47
CA PRO A 5 1.57 -17.92 -6.27
C PRO A 5 3.01 -18.40 -6.45
N HIS A 6 3.91 -17.48 -6.81
CA HIS A 6 5.34 -17.78 -6.94
C HIS A 6 6.00 -17.91 -5.57
N LYS A 7 5.52 -17.14 -4.59
CA LYS A 7 6.00 -17.17 -3.21
C LYS A 7 4.86 -16.89 -2.24
N VAL A 8 4.91 -17.55 -1.09
CA VAL A 8 4.05 -17.26 0.05
C VAL A 8 4.91 -16.75 1.19
N PHE A 9 4.52 -15.62 1.78
CA PHE A 9 5.23 -15.01 2.91
C PHE A 9 4.27 -14.77 4.07
N TYR A 10 4.54 -15.38 5.22
CA TYR A 10 3.76 -15.17 6.44
C TYR A 10 4.31 -13.95 7.18
N LYS A 11 3.42 -13.00 7.50
CA LYS A 11 3.78 -11.78 8.22
C LYS A 11 4.36 -12.16 9.59
N SER A 12 5.61 -11.82 9.86
CA SER A 12 6.14 -11.85 11.23
C SER A 12 5.46 -10.76 12.08
N GLU A 13 5.63 -10.80 13.41
CA GLU A 13 4.94 -9.88 14.33
C GLU A 13 4.92 -8.43 13.84
N ASP A 14 3.73 -7.84 13.89
CA ASP A 14 3.49 -6.49 13.39
C ASP A 14 4.21 -5.48 14.28
N LYS A 15 5.33 -4.94 13.80
CA LYS A 15 6.16 -3.95 14.52
C LYS A 15 5.39 -2.70 14.95
N MET A 16 4.25 -2.38 14.31
CA MET A 16 3.40 -1.26 14.72
C MET A 16 2.49 -1.59 15.91
N LYS A 17 2.36 -2.87 16.32
CA LYS A 17 1.55 -3.28 17.49
C LYS A 17 2.06 -2.70 18.79
N ILE A 18 3.35 -2.38 18.91
CA ILE A 18 3.92 -1.79 20.13
C ILE A 18 3.35 -0.39 20.42
N HIS A 19 2.88 0.30 19.39
CA HIS A 19 2.23 1.62 19.51
C HIS A 19 0.72 1.51 19.66
N SER A 20 0.17 0.28 19.73
CA SER A 20 -1.26 0.12 19.97
C SER A 20 -1.58 0.58 21.40
N PRO A 21 -2.64 1.38 21.62
CA PRO A 21 -2.97 1.93 22.95
C PRO A 21 -3.41 0.85 23.95
N SER A 22 -3.53 -0.42 23.55
CA SER A 22 -3.91 -1.51 24.44
C SER A 22 -3.22 -2.83 24.07
N PRO A 23 -1.91 -2.98 24.35
CA PRO A 23 -1.15 -4.18 23.98
C PRO A 23 -1.60 -5.43 24.75
N HIS A 24 -2.09 -5.27 25.98
CA HIS A 24 -2.52 -6.37 26.85
C HIS A 24 -3.91 -6.95 26.52
N LYS A 25 -4.73 -6.25 25.72
CA LYS A 25 -6.10 -6.69 25.37
C LYS A 25 -6.18 -7.47 24.05
N GLN A 26 -5.05 -7.68 23.36
CA GLN A 26 -5.04 -8.41 22.10
C GLN A 26 -4.57 -9.84 22.33
N VAL A 27 -5.49 -10.79 22.19
CA VAL A 27 -5.16 -12.21 22.11
C VAL A 27 -4.24 -12.41 20.89
N PRO A 28 -3.07 -13.05 21.04
CA PRO A 28 -2.22 -13.39 19.90
C PRO A 28 -3.04 -14.19 18.88
N SER A 29 -3.07 -13.74 17.63
CA SER A 29 -3.64 -14.54 16.55
C SER A 29 -2.88 -15.87 16.46
N LYS A 30 -3.59 -17.00 16.46
CA LYS A 30 -2.98 -18.34 16.32
C LYS A 30 -2.22 -18.50 14.99
N CYS A 31 -2.60 -17.74 13.97
CA CYS A 31 -1.99 -17.74 12.65
C CYS A 31 -1.73 -16.31 12.17
N ASN A 32 -0.65 -16.13 11.40
CA ASN A 32 -0.25 -14.85 10.82
C ASN A 32 -0.83 -14.66 9.43
N ASP A 33 -1.25 -13.43 9.11
CA ASP A 33 -1.66 -13.05 7.77
C ASP A 33 -0.53 -13.38 6.78
N TYR A 34 -0.88 -13.73 5.54
CA TYR A 34 0.10 -14.18 4.57
C TYR A 34 -0.08 -13.49 3.22
N PHE A 35 1.05 -13.17 2.59
CA PHE A 35 1.11 -12.67 1.24
C PHE A 35 1.26 -13.81 0.26
N CYS A 36 0.50 -13.76 -0.82
CA CYS A 36 0.77 -14.49 -2.05
C CYS A 36 1.38 -13.51 -3.05
N ASN A 37 2.64 -13.74 -3.43
CA ASN A 37 3.34 -12.92 -4.41
C ASN A 37 3.21 -13.54 -5.81
N TYR A 38 2.69 -12.77 -6.76
CA TYR A 38 2.55 -13.13 -8.16
C TYR A 38 3.51 -12.27 -8.99
N PHE A 39 4.78 -12.68 -9.05
CA PHE A 39 5.84 -11.92 -9.71
C PHE A 39 5.53 -11.61 -11.17
N THR A 40 5.01 -12.58 -11.93
CA THR A 40 4.65 -12.39 -13.34
C THR A 40 3.44 -11.50 -13.57
N LEU A 41 2.63 -11.25 -12.54
CA LEU A 41 1.47 -10.34 -12.60
C LEU A 41 1.79 -8.96 -12.02
N GLY A 42 2.92 -8.81 -11.33
CA GLY A 42 3.24 -7.60 -10.59
C GLY A 42 2.33 -7.36 -9.38
N VAL A 43 1.76 -8.42 -8.78
CA VAL A 43 0.75 -8.29 -7.71
C VAL A 43 1.14 -9.06 -6.46
N ASP A 44 0.99 -8.43 -5.30
CA ASP A 44 0.92 -9.10 -4.01
C ASP A 44 -0.49 -9.06 -3.44
N ILE A 45 -0.96 -10.18 -2.90
CA ILE A 45 -2.26 -10.28 -2.26
C ILE A 45 -2.06 -10.66 -0.79
N LEU A 46 -2.45 -9.80 0.14
CA LEU A 46 -2.48 -10.15 1.56
C LEU A 46 -3.80 -10.83 1.90
N PHE A 47 -3.72 -12.00 2.50
CA PHE A 47 -4.85 -12.73 3.05
C PHE A 47 -4.87 -12.66 4.56
N ASP A 48 -6.08 -12.57 5.11
CA ASP A 48 -6.34 -12.77 6.53
C ASP A 48 -6.12 -14.24 6.89
N ALA A 49 -5.33 -14.50 7.93
CA ALA A 49 -4.97 -15.87 8.32
C ALA A 49 -6.14 -16.73 8.78
N ASN A 50 -7.19 -16.11 9.32
CA ASN A 50 -8.32 -16.84 9.92
C ASN A 50 -9.43 -17.08 8.91
N THR A 51 -9.73 -16.08 8.08
CA THR A 51 -10.84 -16.11 7.14
C THR A 51 -10.40 -16.45 5.72
N HIS A 52 -9.09 -16.43 5.43
CA HIS A 52 -8.52 -16.57 4.10
C HIS A 52 -9.11 -15.59 3.07
N LYS A 53 -9.64 -14.46 3.55
CA LYS A 53 -10.17 -13.38 2.70
C LYS A 53 -9.08 -12.35 2.43
N VAL A 54 -9.14 -11.74 1.25
CA VAL A 54 -8.22 -10.68 0.85
C VAL A 54 -8.38 -9.45 1.75
N LYS A 55 -7.26 -8.91 2.23
CA LYS A 55 -7.18 -7.66 3.01
C LYS A 55 -6.68 -6.49 2.18
N LYS A 56 -5.68 -6.73 1.33
CA LYS A 56 -5.09 -5.71 0.45
C LYS A 56 -4.43 -6.32 -0.78
N PHE A 57 -4.34 -5.51 -1.82
CA PHE A 57 -3.53 -5.75 -3.01
C PHE A 57 -2.37 -4.76 -3.03
N VAL A 58 -1.20 -5.19 -3.49
CA VAL A 58 -0.07 -4.30 -3.83
C VAL A 58 0.21 -4.50 -5.31
N LEU A 59 0.11 -3.42 -6.09
CA LEU A 59 0.31 -3.41 -7.53
C LEU A 59 1.66 -2.75 -7.82
N HIS A 60 2.59 -3.47 -8.43
CA HIS A 60 3.95 -3.01 -8.72
C HIS A 60 4.08 -2.51 -10.16
N THR A 61 4.69 -1.34 -10.38
CA THR A 61 4.87 -0.75 -11.72
C THR A 61 6.19 -1.15 -12.38
N ASN A 62 7.14 -1.70 -11.62
CA ASN A 62 8.45 -2.17 -12.10
C ASN A 62 9.32 -1.08 -12.78
N TYR A 63 9.35 0.14 -12.23
CA TYR A 63 10.31 1.15 -12.70
C TYR A 63 11.76 0.85 -12.28
N PRO A 64 12.75 1.07 -13.17
CA PRO A 64 14.17 1.01 -12.83
C PRO A 64 14.51 1.96 -11.69
N GLY A 65 15.43 1.54 -10.82
CA GLY A 65 15.80 2.30 -9.62
C GLY A 65 14.86 2.08 -8.43
N HIS A 66 13.83 1.23 -8.54
CA HIS A 66 13.11 0.74 -7.38
C HIS A 66 13.76 -0.54 -6.82
N TYR A 67 13.62 -0.77 -5.52
CA TYR A 67 14.17 -1.97 -4.87
C TYR A 67 13.61 -3.28 -5.42
N ASN A 68 12.37 -3.29 -5.88
CA ASN A 68 11.70 -4.47 -6.43
C ASN A 68 11.91 -4.62 -7.95
N PHE A 69 12.70 -3.74 -8.59
CA PHE A 69 12.98 -3.83 -10.01
C PHE A 69 13.57 -5.21 -10.36
N ASN A 70 13.12 -5.79 -11.47
CA ASN A 70 13.51 -7.13 -11.94
C ASN A 70 13.05 -8.31 -11.04
N ILE A 71 12.32 -8.06 -9.95
CA ILE A 71 11.63 -9.11 -9.18
C ILE A 71 10.20 -9.31 -9.69
N TYR A 72 9.53 -8.21 -10.04
CA TYR A 72 8.15 -8.20 -10.49
C TYR A 72 8.07 -7.75 -11.95
N HIS A 73 7.11 -8.31 -12.70
CA HIS A 73 6.62 -7.69 -13.92
C HIS A 73 5.80 -6.45 -13.60
N CYS A 74 5.64 -5.59 -14.61
CA CYS A 74 4.77 -4.43 -14.54
C CYS A 74 3.30 -4.87 -14.44
N CYS A 75 2.60 -4.43 -13.40
CA CYS A 75 1.16 -4.65 -13.24
C CYS A 75 0.40 -3.57 -14.03
N GLU A 76 -0.28 -3.97 -15.10
CA GLU A 76 -1.15 -3.08 -15.87
C GLU A 76 -2.49 -2.86 -15.15
N PHE A 77 -2.64 -1.72 -14.48
CA PHE A 77 -3.84 -1.34 -13.76
C PHE A 77 -4.46 -0.05 -14.29
N LYS A 78 -5.77 0.08 -14.06
CA LYS A 78 -6.56 1.29 -14.27
C LYS A 78 -7.47 1.47 -13.06
N ILE A 79 -7.23 2.49 -12.26
CA ILE A 79 -7.94 2.75 -11.01
C ILE A 79 -8.67 4.09 -11.14
N PRO A 80 -10.01 4.11 -11.02
CA PRO A 80 -10.76 5.35 -10.98
C PRO A 80 -10.51 6.06 -9.64
N LEU A 81 -10.11 7.33 -9.71
CA LEU A 81 -9.94 8.24 -8.59
C LEU A 81 -11.08 9.25 -8.58
N ALA A 82 -11.70 9.47 -7.43
CA ALA A 82 -12.74 10.48 -7.29
C ALA A 82 -12.09 11.85 -7.07
N ILE A 83 -12.40 12.85 -7.90
CA ILE A 83 -11.91 14.21 -7.72
C ILE A 83 -13.01 15.05 -7.07
N LYS A 84 -12.63 15.79 -6.02
CA LYS A 84 -13.47 16.86 -5.49
C LYS A 84 -13.07 18.18 -6.15
N LYS A 85 -13.80 18.60 -7.18
CA LYS A 85 -13.77 19.99 -7.64
C LYS A 85 -14.88 20.76 -6.92
N GLU A 86 -14.62 22.02 -6.60
CA GLU A 86 -15.52 22.85 -5.79
C GLU A 86 -16.85 23.18 -6.48
N ASN A 87 -16.99 22.93 -7.79
CA ASN A 87 -18.23 23.13 -8.53
C ASN A 87 -18.43 21.98 -9.54
N GLU A 88 -19.61 21.34 -9.46
CA GLU A 88 -20.17 20.30 -10.35
C GLU A 88 -19.70 18.84 -10.18
N ASP A 89 -20.62 17.96 -10.60
CA ASP A 89 -20.72 16.51 -10.34
C ASP A 89 -19.38 15.76 -10.36
N GLY A 90 -19.20 14.85 -9.41
CA GLY A 90 -17.92 14.20 -9.10
C GLY A 90 -17.19 13.64 -10.33
N GLN A 91 -16.22 14.39 -10.84
CA GLN A 91 -15.36 13.96 -11.94
C GLN A 91 -14.47 12.79 -11.45
N THR A 92 -14.40 11.72 -12.25
CA THR A 92 -13.47 10.62 -11.99
C THR A 92 -12.30 10.71 -12.96
N GLU A 93 -11.08 10.57 -12.44
CA GLU A 93 -9.87 10.48 -13.25
C GLU A 93 -9.25 9.10 -13.10
N THR A 94 -8.70 8.55 -14.18
CA THR A 94 -8.13 7.20 -14.14
C THR A 94 -6.64 7.26 -13.87
N CYS A 95 -6.23 6.76 -12.70
CA CYS A 95 -4.83 6.46 -12.42
C CYS A 95 -4.44 5.16 -13.13
N THR A 96 -3.38 5.22 -13.91
CA THR A 96 -2.82 4.07 -14.63
C THR A 96 -1.43 3.76 -14.13
N THR A 97 -0.90 2.60 -14.50
CA THR A 97 0.48 2.19 -14.22
C THR A 97 1.53 3.21 -14.65
N TYR A 98 1.23 4.02 -15.67
CA TYR A 98 2.14 5.02 -16.23
C TYR A 98 1.87 6.45 -15.74
N SER A 99 0.88 6.64 -14.87
CA SER A 99 0.58 7.95 -14.29
C SER A 99 1.76 8.43 -13.43
N LYS A 100 2.12 9.70 -13.57
CA LYS A 100 3.09 10.36 -12.69
C LYS A 100 2.40 10.91 -11.45
N TRP A 101 3.13 10.92 -10.34
CA TRP A 101 2.60 11.39 -9.06
C TRP A 101 2.16 12.85 -9.11
N ASP A 102 2.92 13.74 -9.74
CA ASP A 102 2.60 15.18 -9.81
C ASP A 102 1.23 15.43 -10.43
N ASN A 103 0.92 14.75 -11.54
CA ASN A 103 -0.39 14.85 -12.20
C ASN A 103 -1.52 14.39 -11.27
N ILE A 104 -1.32 13.28 -10.55
CA ILE A 104 -2.32 12.76 -9.61
C ILE A 104 -2.48 13.70 -8.41
N HIS A 105 -1.37 14.25 -7.91
CA HIS A 105 -1.32 15.15 -6.77
C HIS A 105 -2.02 16.49 -7.05
N GLU A 106 -1.74 17.11 -8.20
CA GLU A 106 -2.37 18.36 -8.63
C GLU A 106 -3.90 18.26 -8.72
N LEU A 107 -4.41 17.11 -9.17
CA LEU A 107 -5.84 16.87 -9.35
C LEU A 107 -6.64 16.83 -8.04
N LEU A 108 -5.99 16.70 -6.88
CA LEU A 108 -6.66 16.39 -5.61
C LEU A 108 -6.80 17.58 -4.66
N GLY A 109 -6.26 18.75 -5.03
CA GLY A 109 -6.67 20.07 -4.49
C GLY A 109 -6.40 20.37 -3.00
N HIS A 110 -5.81 19.46 -2.21
CA HIS A 110 -5.59 19.65 -0.78
C HIS A 110 -4.18 19.21 -0.36
N PRO A 111 -3.61 19.78 0.72
CA PRO A 111 -2.29 19.37 1.19
C PRO A 111 -2.34 17.89 1.56
N VAL A 112 -1.64 17.07 0.77
CA VAL A 112 -1.47 15.66 1.12
C VAL A 112 -0.72 15.62 2.44
N GLU A 113 -1.23 14.83 3.39
CA GLU A 113 -0.57 14.61 4.67
C GLU A 113 0.91 14.27 4.45
N LYS A 114 1.77 14.68 5.39
CA LYS A 114 3.21 14.42 5.27
C LYS A 114 3.44 12.93 4.99
N PRO A 115 4.19 12.58 3.93
CA PRO A 115 4.37 11.19 3.55
C PRO A 115 5.13 10.43 4.63
N VAL A 116 4.84 9.13 4.74
CA VAL A 116 5.70 8.21 5.47
C VAL A 116 6.91 7.92 4.61
N ILE A 117 8.11 8.19 5.13
CA ILE A 117 9.36 7.91 4.43
C ILE A 117 9.72 6.44 4.64
N LEU A 118 9.84 5.68 3.55
CA LEU A 118 10.19 4.28 3.58
C LEU A 118 11.67 4.08 3.21
N HIS A 119 12.45 3.72 4.22
CA HIS A 119 13.83 3.24 4.02
C HIS A 119 13.81 1.71 3.97
N ARG A 120 13.93 1.11 2.77
CA ARG A 120 13.96 -0.35 2.61
C ARG A 120 15.31 -1.00 3.00
N SER A 121 16.08 -0.39 3.91
CA SER A 121 17.38 -0.91 4.36
C SER A 121 17.16 -2.11 5.28
N SER A 122 17.57 -3.30 4.83
CA SER A 122 17.55 -4.52 5.64
C SER A 122 18.82 -4.70 6.49
N SER A 123 19.83 -3.83 6.32
CA SER A 123 21.08 -3.84 7.09
C SER A 123 21.60 -2.41 7.30
N PRO A 124 22.19 -2.09 8.48
CA PRO A 124 22.75 -0.77 8.78
C PRO A 124 23.86 -0.28 7.84
N ASN A 125 24.50 -1.20 7.10
CA ASN A 125 25.71 -0.91 6.30
C ASN A 125 25.45 -0.90 4.78
N ASN A 126 24.19 -0.92 4.34
CA ASN A 126 23.84 -0.98 2.92
C ASN A 126 23.19 0.34 2.48
N THR A 127 24.01 1.34 2.19
CA THR A 127 23.60 2.60 1.57
C THR A 127 23.09 2.27 0.16
N LYS A 128 21.78 2.25 -0.02
CA LYS A 128 21.18 1.88 -1.30
C LYS A 128 21.35 3.01 -2.32
N PRO A 129 21.70 2.71 -3.57
CA PRO A 129 22.01 3.73 -4.58
C PRO A 129 20.81 4.57 -5.02
N PHE A 130 19.58 4.10 -4.75
CA PHE A 130 18.35 4.75 -5.25
C PHE A 130 17.56 5.55 -4.20
N GLY A 131 18.07 5.62 -2.97
CA GLY A 131 17.44 6.39 -1.89
C GLY A 131 16.15 5.79 -1.30
N SER A 132 15.43 6.61 -0.54
CA SER A 132 14.13 6.26 0.06
C SER A 132 12.96 6.51 -0.89
N THR A 133 11.82 5.88 -0.60
CA THR A 133 10.53 6.18 -1.24
C THR A 133 9.59 6.89 -0.26
N PHE A 134 8.56 7.54 -0.80
CA PHE A 134 7.57 8.29 -0.04
C PHE A 134 6.20 7.64 -0.18
N CYS A 135 5.55 7.33 0.93
CA CYS A 135 4.22 6.73 0.94
C CYS A 135 3.16 7.78 1.27
N PHE A 136 2.26 8.02 0.32
CA PHE A 136 1.14 8.94 0.47
C PHE A 136 -0.18 8.16 0.56
N GLY A 137 -1.01 8.48 1.56
CA GLY A 137 -2.34 7.90 1.72
C GLY A 137 -3.40 8.70 0.97
N LEU A 138 -4.24 8.04 0.19
CA LEU A 138 -5.32 8.68 -0.55
C LEU A 138 -6.44 7.69 -0.86
N GLN A 139 -7.71 8.03 -0.57
CA GLN A 139 -8.90 7.26 -1.02
C GLN A 139 -8.81 5.74 -0.77
N ARG A 140 -8.33 5.33 0.40
CA ARG A 140 -8.09 3.91 0.78
C ARG A 140 -7.01 3.23 -0.07
N MET A 141 -6.05 4.01 -0.52
CA MET A 141 -4.89 3.58 -1.26
C MET A 141 -3.65 4.20 -0.63
N ILE A 142 -2.53 3.51 -0.79
CA ILE A 142 -1.21 4.06 -0.48
C ILE A 142 -0.41 4.05 -1.77
N PHE A 143 0.11 5.22 -2.15
CA PHE A 143 1.00 5.39 -3.29
C PHE A 143 2.44 5.45 -2.79
N GLU A 144 3.27 4.51 -3.22
CA GLU A 144 4.71 4.53 -2.97
C GLU A 144 5.40 5.25 -4.13
N ILE A 145 6.02 6.39 -3.85
CA ILE A 145 6.58 7.30 -4.83
C ILE A 145 8.10 7.30 -4.75
N MET A 146 8.74 7.18 -5.91
CA MET A 146 10.19 7.27 -6.05
C MET A 146 10.66 8.73 -6.10
N GLN A 147 11.95 8.98 -5.91
CA GLN A 147 12.53 10.34 -5.98
C GLN A 147 12.36 11.04 -7.33
N ASN A 148 12.08 10.29 -8.40
CA ASN A 148 11.86 10.80 -9.76
C ASN A 148 10.35 10.94 -10.11
N ASN A 149 9.47 10.98 -9.10
CA ASN A 149 8.02 11.13 -9.21
C ASN A 149 7.27 10.00 -9.95
N HIS A 150 7.94 8.88 -10.22
CA HIS A 150 7.25 7.67 -10.65
C HIS A 150 6.60 6.96 -9.46
N ILE A 151 5.40 6.44 -9.69
CA ILE A 151 4.70 5.58 -8.75
C ILE A 151 5.36 4.21 -8.82
N ALA A 152 6.00 3.75 -7.75
CA ALA A 152 6.60 2.42 -7.65
C ALA A 152 5.56 1.34 -7.38
N SER A 153 4.60 1.64 -6.50
CA SER A 153 3.52 0.72 -6.20
C SER A 153 2.27 1.45 -5.72
N VAL A 154 1.11 0.81 -5.93
CA VAL A 154 -0.18 1.23 -5.37
C VAL A 154 -0.72 0.11 -4.51
N THR A 155 -0.94 0.38 -3.22
CA THR A 155 -1.58 -0.55 -2.30
C THR A 155 -3.05 -0.21 -2.15
N LEU A 156 -3.94 -1.14 -2.49
CA LEU A 156 -5.39 -1.02 -2.32
C LEU A 156 -5.82 -1.77 -1.05
N TYR A 157 -6.61 -1.14 -0.18
CA TYR A 157 -7.13 -1.82 1.01
C TYR A 157 -8.62 -1.57 1.20
N GLY A 158 -9.30 -2.60 1.71
CA GLY A 158 -10.74 -2.56 1.96
C GLY A 158 -11.10 -1.60 3.11
N PRO A 159 -12.39 -1.30 3.28
CA PRO A 159 -12.87 -0.55 4.43
C PRO A 159 -12.44 -1.24 5.74
N PRO A 160 -12.18 -0.46 6.81
CA PRO A 160 -11.97 -1.03 8.14
C PRO A 160 -13.11 -1.97 8.48
N ARG A 161 -12.82 -3.09 9.16
CA ARG A 161 -13.86 -3.99 9.64
C ARG A 161 -14.85 -3.19 10.50
N PRO A 162 -16.17 -3.39 10.36
CA PRO A 162 -17.15 -2.84 11.28
C PRO A 162 -16.73 -3.23 12.71
N GLY A 163 -16.48 -2.23 13.57
CA GLY A 163 -16.01 -2.43 14.95
C GLY A 163 -14.53 -2.11 15.23
N ALA A 164 -13.70 -1.84 14.21
CA ALA A 164 -12.32 -1.40 14.43
C ALA A 164 -12.21 0.06 14.95
N HIS A 165 -13.24 0.89 14.72
CA HIS A 165 -13.27 2.31 15.10
C HIS A 165 -14.02 2.62 16.40
N LEU A 166 -14.72 1.64 17.00
CA LEU A 166 -15.47 1.83 18.25
C LEU A 166 -14.57 2.01 19.49
N ARG A 167 -13.25 2.05 19.32
CA ARG A 167 -12.29 2.24 20.43
C ARG A 167 -11.51 3.56 20.38
N THR A 168 -11.78 4.41 19.38
CA THR A 168 -11.07 5.70 19.23
C THR A 168 -11.98 6.91 19.42
N ALA A 169 -13.27 6.71 19.67
CA ALA A 169 -14.25 7.78 19.86
C ALA A 169 -14.66 8.00 21.33
N GLU A 170 -14.00 7.34 22.29
CA GLU A 170 -14.19 7.63 23.72
C GLU A 170 -12.84 7.89 24.39
N LEU A 171 -12.32 9.11 24.20
CA LEU A 171 -11.52 9.77 25.22
C LEU A 171 -11.90 11.28 25.21
N PRO A 172 -12.17 11.88 26.38
CA PRO A 172 -12.41 13.31 26.55
C PRO A 172 -11.17 14.16 26.28
#